data_AF-A0A3A6CKU3-F1
#
_entry.id   AF-A0A3A6CKU3-F1
#
_cell.length_a   1.000
_cell.length_b   1.000
_cell.length_c   1.000
_cell.angle_alpha   90.00
_cell.angle_beta   90.00
_cell.angle_gamma   90.00
#
_symmetry.space_group_name_H-M   'P 1'
#
loop_
_entity.id
_entity.type
_entity.pdbx_description
1 polymer ?
#
loop_
_entity_poly.entity_id
_entity_poly.type
_entity_poly.pdbx_seq_one_letter_code
_entity_poly.pdbx_strand_id
1 'polypeptide(L)'
;MFKLQFLCFFQRIRFLLPEQRFFCIMAVMEGRCLLQIFNTPGILKLELSGQVILDFLLDHFVPAVLYYDSAYCTDGQAPSKADKKLLAIFSGNYKQDYQNARTGTEPFDLYLRLLMVTDYISGMTDSYARTLYRELSGIE
;
A
#
# COMPACT_ATOMS: atom_id res chain seq x y z
N MET A 1 -7.66 7.08 -2.48
CA MET A 1 -6.53 6.91 -3.43
C MET A 1 -6.64 7.87 -4.62
N PHE A 2 -7.82 8.02 -5.23
CA PHE A 2 -8.06 8.97 -6.34
C PHE A 2 -7.78 10.43 -5.98
N LYS A 3 -8.26 10.92 -4.82
CA LYS A 3 -8.00 12.31 -4.39
C LYS A 3 -6.51 12.61 -4.18
N LEU A 4 -5.76 11.65 -3.62
CA LEU A 4 -4.34 11.79 -3.33
C LEU A 4 -3.49 11.68 -4.61
N GLN A 5 -3.82 10.76 -5.52
CA GLN A 5 -3.16 10.64 -6.83
C GLN A 5 -3.44 11.85 -7.72
N PHE A 6 -4.65 12.41 -7.67
CA PHE A 6 -5.00 13.62 -8.41
C PHE A 6 -4.28 14.84 -7.85
N LEU A 7 -4.19 14.98 -6.52
CA LEU A 7 -3.39 16.03 -5.88
C LEU A 7 -1.90 15.91 -6.29
N CYS A 8 -1.32 14.71 -6.22
CA CYS A 8 0.06 14.45 -6.63
C CYS A 8 0.30 14.74 -8.12
N PHE A 9 -0.65 14.39 -9.01
CA PHE A 9 -0.57 14.70 -10.43
C PHE A 9 -0.57 16.20 -10.70
N PHE A 10 -1.48 16.93 -10.06
CA PHE A 10 -1.54 18.39 -10.19
C PHE A 10 -0.33 19.09 -9.55
N GLN A 11 0.17 18.57 -8.43
CA GLN A 11 1.37 19.07 -7.77
C GLN A 11 2.63 18.83 -8.63
N ARG A 12 2.65 17.75 -9.41
CA ARG A 12 3.70 17.47 -10.40
C ARG A 12 3.59 18.36 -11.65
N ILE A 13 2.38 18.70 -12.10
CA ILE A 13 2.15 19.68 -13.18
C ILE A 13 2.53 21.10 -12.75
N ARG A 14 2.27 21.46 -11.48
CA ARG A 14 2.66 22.75 -10.88
C ARG A 14 4.17 23.00 -10.93
N PHE A 15 4.99 21.95 -10.97
CA PHE A 15 6.45 22.03 -11.10
C PHE A 15 6.91 22.28 -12.55
N LEU A 16 6.08 21.95 -13.55
CA LEU A 16 6.43 21.99 -14.98
C LEU A 16 6.07 23.30 -15.70
N LEU A 17 5.27 24.19 -15.10
CA LEU A 17 4.86 25.46 -15.72
C LEU A 17 5.20 26.68 -14.84
N PRO A 18 6.21 27.51 -15.19
CA PRO A 18 6.61 28.69 -14.42
C PRO A 18 5.74 29.94 -14.68
N GLU A 19 4.70 29.84 -15.50
CA GLU A 19 3.84 30.98 -15.89
C GLU A 19 2.68 31.18 -14.91
N GLN A 20 2.66 32.32 -14.21
CA GLN A 20 1.68 32.64 -13.14
C GLN A 20 0.20 32.56 -13.59
N ARG A 21 -0.08 32.69 -14.90
CA ARG A 21 -1.44 32.62 -15.45
C ARG A 21 -2.04 31.20 -15.44
N PHE A 22 -1.21 30.16 -15.53
CA PHE A 22 -1.69 28.77 -15.48
C PHE A 22 -2.10 28.35 -14.08
N PHE A 23 -1.51 28.96 -13.04
CA PHE A 23 -1.78 28.61 -11.66
C PHE A 23 -3.24 28.86 -11.26
N CYS A 24 -3.79 30.02 -11.64
CA CYS A 24 -5.19 30.35 -11.36
C CYS A 24 -6.16 29.39 -12.07
N ILE A 25 -5.87 29.02 -13.32
CA ILE A 25 -6.73 28.12 -14.10
C ILE A 25 -6.74 26.72 -13.47
N MET A 26 -5.56 26.21 -13.13
CA MET A 26 -5.42 24.90 -12.47
C MET A 26 -6.14 24.88 -11.11
N ALA A 27 -5.99 25.91 -10.30
CA ALA A 27 -6.68 26.02 -9.01
C ALA A 27 -8.22 26.05 -9.16
N VAL A 28 -8.74 26.73 -10.19
CA VAL A 28 -10.19 26.76 -10.48
C VAL A 28 -10.68 25.39 -10.93
N MET A 29 -9.91 24.68 -11.77
CA MET A 29 -10.24 23.32 -12.21
C MET A 29 -10.22 22.33 -11.04
N GLU A 30 -9.19 22.37 -10.19
CA GLU A 30 -9.13 21.57 -8.96
C GLU A 30 -10.35 21.81 -8.07
N GLY A 31 -10.70 23.06 -7.81
CA GLY A 31 -11.85 23.43 -6.99
C GLY A 31 -13.17 22.86 -7.54
N ARG A 32 -13.38 22.94 -8.87
CA ARG A 32 -14.56 22.37 -9.53
C ARG A 32 -14.61 20.84 -9.45
N CYS A 33 -13.49 20.18 -9.71
CA CYS A 33 -13.38 18.72 -9.61
C CYS A 33 -13.68 18.22 -8.20
N LEU A 34 -13.17 18.91 -7.17
CA LEU A 34 -13.42 18.59 -5.75
C LEU A 34 -14.89 18.70 -5.35
N LEU A 35 -15.57 19.72 -5.84
CA LEU A 35 -16.98 19.97 -5.49
C LEU A 35 -17.94 19.05 -6.24
N GLN A 36 -17.67 18.73 -7.51
CA GLN A 36 -18.65 18.08 -8.38
C GLN A 36 -18.33 16.63 -8.76
N ILE A 37 -17.04 16.26 -8.87
CA ILE A 37 -16.64 14.94 -9.36
C ILE A 37 -16.32 14.04 -8.18
N PHE A 38 -15.38 14.45 -7.32
CA PHE A 38 -14.91 13.62 -6.21
C PHE A 38 -15.96 13.38 -5.12
N ASN A 39 -16.97 14.25 -5.01
CA ASN A 39 -18.03 14.10 -4.01
C ASN A 39 -19.23 13.25 -4.49
N THR A 40 -19.14 12.63 -5.66
CA THR A 40 -20.19 11.73 -6.13
C THR A 40 -20.20 10.42 -5.33
N PRO A 41 -21.38 9.84 -5.05
CA PRO A 41 -21.48 8.63 -4.22
C PRO A 41 -20.77 7.43 -4.84
N GLY A 42 -20.63 7.37 -6.17
CA GLY A 42 -19.87 6.31 -6.85
C GLY A 42 -18.38 6.35 -6.51
N ILE A 43 -17.78 7.55 -6.55
CA ILE A 43 -16.35 7.74 -6.22
C ILE A 43 -16.12 7.52 -4.72
N LEU A 44 -16.99 8.05 -3.86
CA LEU A 44 -16.87 7.85 -2.41
C LEU A 44 -16.92 6.36 -2.02
N LYS A 45 -17.83 5.58 -2.62
CA LYS A 45 -17.88 4.13 -2.42
C LYS A 45 -16.60 3.43 -2.86
N LEU A 46 -16.03 3.86 -3.98
CA LEU A 46 -14.79 3.30 -4.49
C LEU A 46 -13.62 3.61 -3.54
N GLU A 47 -13.51 4.85 -3.05
CA GLU A 47 -12.49 5.24 -2.07
C GLU A 47 -12.62 4.47 -0.76
N LEU A 48 -13.85 4.33 -0.23
CA LEU A 48 -14.12 3.53 0.96
C LEU A 48 -13.75 2.05 0.76
N SER A 49 -14.10 1.45 -0.38
CA SER A 49 -13.74 0.06 -0.65
C SER A 49 -12.23 -0.13 -0.73
N GLY A 50 -11.52 0.82 -1.35
CA GLY A 50 -10.06 0.78 -1.41
C GLY A 50 -9.41 0.91 -0.04
N GLN A 51 -9.96 1.76 0.84
CA GLN A 51 -9.49 1.87 2.22
C GLN A 51 -9.67 0.55 2.98
N VAL A 52 -10.85 -0.07 2.91
CA VAL A 52 -11.12 -1.36 3.59
C VAL A 52 -10.19 -2.46 3.10
N ILE A 53 -9.94 -2.54 1.78
CA ILE A 53 -9.03 -3.52 1.20
C ILE A 53 -7.60 -3.30 1.71
N LEU A 54 -7.12 -2.05 1.71
CA LEU A 54 -5.76 -1.74 2.18
C LEU A 54 -5.59 -2.02 3.67
N ASP A 55 -6.57 -1.65 4.48
CA ASP A 55 -6.59 -1.89 5.93
C ASP A 55 -6.49 -3.39 6.23
N PHE A 56 -7.34 -4.19 5.57
CA PHE A 56 -7.33 -5.65 5.68
C PHE A 56 -5.98 -6.26 5.26
N LEU A 57 -5.44 -5.85 4.11
CA LEU A 57 -4.17 -6.39 3.63
C LEU A 57 -3.04 -6.05 4.61
N LEU A 58 -2.94 -4.81 5.08
CA LEU A 58 -1.91 -4.40 6.03
C LEU A 58 -2.04 -5.14 7.36
N ASP A 59 -3.25 -5.28 7.90
CA ASP A 59 -3.50 -5.99 9.16
C ASP A 59 -3.11 -7.46 9.12
N HIS A 60 -3.16 -8.10 7.94
CA HIS A 60 -2.75 -9.49 7.78
C HIS A 60 -1.27 -9.66 7.43
N PHE A 61 -0.70 -8.78 6.59
CA PHE A 61 0.67 -8.92 6.11
C PHE A 61 1.73 -8.38 7.09
N VAL A 62 1.44 -7.29 7.82
CA VAL A 62 2.36 -6.72 8.80
C VAL A 62 2.73 -7.71 9.91
N PRO A 63 1.78 -8.34 10.63
CA PRO A 63 2.13 -9.28 11.70
C PRO A 63 2.83 -10.54 11.17
N ALA A 64 2.50 -10.98 9.96
CA ALA A 64 3.16 -12.13 9.34
C ALA A 64 4.65 -11.86 9.07
N VAL A 65 5.00 -10.62 8.73
CA VAL A 65 6.38 -10.24 8.41
C VAL A 65 7.21 -9.88 9.65
N LEU A 66 6.59 -9.47 10.77
CA LEU A 66 7.29 -9.24 12.04
C LEU A 66 8.12 -10.46 12.47
N TYR A 67 7.60 -11.68 12.30
CA TYR A 67 8.30 -12.91 12.68
C TYR A 67 8.82 -13.72 11.49
N TYR A 68 9.06 -13.06 10.36
CA TYR A 68 9.55 -13.70 9.13
C TYR A 68 10.93 -14.34 9.31
N ASP A 69 11.81 -13.68 10.06
CA ASP A 69 13.16 -14.13 10.31
C ASP A 69 13.23 -14.90 11.63
N SER A 70 13.66 -16.17 11.56
CA SER A 70 13.76 -17.04 12.73
C SER A 70 14.73 -16.52 13.79
N ALA A 71 15.67 -15.65 13.40
CA ALA A 71 16.61 -15.01 14.31
C ALA A 71 15.94 -14.07 15.33
N TYR A 72 14.73 -13.58 15.01
CA TYR A 72 13.98 -12.64 15.85
C TYR A 72 12.71 -13.28 16.46
N CYS A 73 12.54 -14.58 16.31
CA CYS A 73 11.50 -15.34 17.02
C CYS A 73 11.88 -15.42 18.51
N THR A 74 11.15 -14.71 19.36
CA THR A 74 11.20 -14.87 20.82
C THR A 74 10.41 -16.11 21.26
N ASP A 75 10.77 -16.70 22.39
CA ASP A 75 10.09 -17.88 22.96
C ASP A 75 8.57 -17.63 23.07
N GLY A 76 7.79 -18.29 22.20
CA GLY A 76 6.33 -18.22 22.14
C GLY A 76 5.72 -17.36 21.03
N GLN A 77 6.52 -16.58 20.27
CA GLN A 77 6.04 -15.75 19.17
C GLN A 77 6.62 -16.26 17.84
N ALA A 78 6.03 -17.35 17.34
CA ALA A 78 6.33 -17.89 16.02
C ALA A 78 5.20 -17.53 15.05
N PRO A 79 5.50 -17.34 13.74
CA PRO A 79 4.46 -17.09 12.76
C PRO A 79 3.49 -18.28 12.75
N SER A 80 2.19 -17.96 12.82
CA SER A 80 1.11 -18.94 12.75
C SER A 80 1.19 -19.75 11.47
N LYS A 81 0.54 -20.92 11.44
CA LYS A 81 0.42 -21.70 10.20
C LYS A 81 -0.25 -20.90 9.08
N ALA A 82 -1.14 -19.96 9.42
CA ALA A 82 -1.74 -19.02 8.47
C ALA A 82 -0.69 -18.03 7.95
N ASP A 83 0.07 -17.39 8.83
CA ASP A 83 1.09 -16.40 8.48
C ASP A 83 2.16 -16.98 7.55
N LYS A 84 2.57 -18.24 7.78
CA LYS A 84 3.53 -18.94 6.90
C LYS A 84 2.97 -19.15 5.49
N LYS A 85 1.67 -19.45 5.35
CA LYS A 85 1.02 -19.57 4.05
C LYS A 85 0.86 -18.22 3.38
N LEU A 86 0.53 -17.20 4.17
CA LEU A 86 0.37 -15.83 3.71
C LEU A 86 1.70 -15.26 3.20
N LEU A 87 2.79 -15.53 3.92
CA LEU A 87 4.16 -15.28 3.45
C LEU A 87 4.53 -16.11 2.22
N ALA A 88 3.92 -17.26 1.94
CA ALA A 88 4.20 -18.02 0.72
C ALA A 88 3.62 -17.35 -0.53
N ILE A 89 2.54 -16.56 -0.38
CA ILE A 89 1.93 -15.77 -1.46
C ILE A 89 2.87 -14.65 -1.92
N PHE A 90 3.72 -14.13 -1.01
CA PHE A 90 4.73 -13.14 -1.36
C PHE A 90 5.70 -13.63 -2.43
N SER A 91 5.84 -12.84 -3.50
CA SER A 91 6.83 -13.08 -4.55
C SER A 91 8.23 -13.21 -3.97
N GLY A 92 8.98 -14.20 -4.47
CA GLY A 92 10.34 -14.50 -4.03
C GLY A 92 11.31 -13.32 -4.21
N ASN A 93 11.03 -12.40 -5.14
CA ASN A 93 11.89 -11.26 -5.45
C ASN A 93 12.08 -10.36 -4.22
N TYR A 94 10.97 -9.97 -3.57
CA TYR A 94 10.99 -9.11 -2.39
C TYR A 94 11.73 -9.74 -1.20
N LYS A 95 11.58 -11.07 -1.04
CA LYS A 95 12.32 -11.82 -0.02
C LYS A 95 13.81 -11.83 -0.31
N GLN A 96 14.19 -11.99 -1.57
CA GLN A 96 15.59 -11.97 -1.97
C GLN A 96 16.23 -10.59 -1.74
N ASP A 97 15.50 -9.51 -2.04
CA ASP A 97 15.96 -8.14 -1.79
C ASP A 97 16.17 -7.88 -0.29
N TYR A 98 15.24 -8.34 0.56
CA TYR A 98 15.41 -8.31 2.01
C TYR A 98 16.66 -9.07 2.46
N GLN A 99 16.85 -10.31 1.99
CA GLN A 99 18.01 -11.14 2.37
C GLN A 99 19.34 -10.50 1.94
N ASN A 100 19.37 -9.83 0.79
CA ASN A 100 20.55 -9.14 0.28
C ASN A 100 20.85 -7.84 1.06
N ALA A 101 19.82 -7.14 1.53
CA ALA A 101 19.96 -5.87 2.27
C ALA A 101 20.15 -6.05 3.78
N ARG A 102 19.87 -7.25 4.31
CA ARG A 102 19.94 -7.54 5.74
C ARG A 102 21.34 -7.28 6.28
N THR A 103 21.44 -6.45 7.31
CA THR A 103 22.71 -6.07 7.94
C THR A 103 22.95 -6.86 9.23
N GLY A 104 21.91 -7.50 9.78
CA GLY A 104 21.97 -8.29 11.03
C GLY A 104 21.74 -7.45 12.28
N THR A 105 21.30 -6.20 12.12
CA THR A 105 20.91 -5.31 13.21
C THR A 105 19.38 -5.26 13.31
N GLU A 106 18.84 -5.70 14.45
CA GLU A 106 17.40 -5.84 14.67
C GLU A 106 16.56 -4.61 14.23
N PRO A 107 16.87 -3.36 14.61
CA PRO A 107 16.03 -2.22 14.25
C PRO A 107 16.03 -1.92 12.74
N PHE A 108 17.15 -2.16 12.06
CA PHE A 108 17.26 -1.93 10.62
C PHE A 108 16.58 -3.07 9.85
N ASP A 109 16.77 -4.30 10.29
CA ASP A 109 16.14 -5.48 9.69
C ASP A 109 14.61 -5.47 9.91
N LEU A 110 14.11 -4.92 11.02
CA LEU A 110 12.68 -4.65 11.24
C LEU A 110 12.12 -3.63 10.24
N TYR A 111 12.84 -2.54 10.02
CA TYR A 111 12.47 -1.54 9.02
C TYR A 111 12.42 -2.16 7.60
N LEU A 112 13.43 -2.93 7.21
CA LEU A 112 13.46 -3.59 5.91
C LEU A 112 12.30 -4.58 5.72
N ARG A 113 11.90 -5.28 6.79
CA ARG A 113 10.73 -6.16 6.79
C ARG A 113 9.43 -5.39 6.54
N LEU A 114 9.20 -4.27 7.24
CA LEU A 114 8.02 -3.43 7.01
C LEU A 114 8.02 -2.79 5.61
N LEU A 115 9.19 -2.38 5.13
CA LEU A 115 9.37 -1.81 3.80
C LEU A 115 8.99 -2.83 2.72
N MET A 116 9.45 -4.07 2.86
CA MET A 116 9.09 -5.19 1.96
C MET A 116 7.58 -5.36 1.81
N VAL A 117 6.82 -5.25 2.92
CA VAL A 117 5.35 -5.34 2.88
C VAL A 117 4.73 -4.16 2.16
N THR A 118 5.20 -2.97 2.49
CA THR A 118 4.69 -1.72 1.92
C THR A 118 4.95 -1.64 0.42
N ASP A 119 6.13 -2.08 -0.03
CA ASP A 119 6.49 -2.13 -1.45
C ASP A 119 5.66 -3.17 -2.22
N TYR A 120 5.36 -4.31 -1.59
CA TYR A 120 4.50 -5.32 -2.21
C TYR A 120 3.07 -4.84 -2.36
N ILE A 121 2.46 -4.26 -1.31
CA ILE A 121 1.08 -3.76 -1.35
C ILE A 121 0.95 -2.56 -2.30
N SER A 122 1.91 -1.62 -2.26
CA SER A 122 1.91 -0.47 -3.17
C SER A 122 2.17 -0.84 -4.63
N GLY A 123 2.85 -1.97 -4.87
CA GLY A 123 3.08 -2.55 -6.20
C GLY A 123 1.86 -3.26 -6.82
N MET A 124 0.77 -3.45 -6.06
CA MET A 124 -0.44 -4.12 -6.56
C MET A 124 -1.27 -3.21 -7.47
N THR A 125 -1.95 -3.82 -8.45
CA THR A 125 -3.05 -3.14 -9.16
C THR A 125 -4.33 -3.21 -8.33
N ASP A 126 -5.26 -2.27 -8.53
CA ASP A 126 -6.56 -2.24 -7.84
C ASP A 126 -7.34 -3.56 -8.03
N SER A 127 -7.29 -4.13 -9.25
CA SER A 127 -7.93 -5.42 -9.54
C SER A 127 -7.30 -6.57 -8.73
N TYR A 128 -5.97 -6.62 -8.66
CA TYR A 128 -5.28 -7.67 -7.92
C TYR A 128 -5.56 -7.57 -6.41
N ALA A 129 -5.49 -6.36 -5.83
CA ALA A 129 -5.77 -6.15 -4.42
C ALA A 129 -7.21 -6.55 -4.05
N ARG A 130 -8.19 -6.25 -4.92
CA ARG A 130 -9.59 -6.67 -4.72
C ARG A 130 -9.76 -8.18 -4.80
N THR A 131 -9.13 -8.86 -5.76
CA THR A 131 -9.19 -10.32 -5.87
C THR A 131 -8.56 -10.97 -4.63
N LEU A 132 -7.35 -10.56 -4.27
CA LEU A 132 -6.65 -11.08 -3.10
C LEU A 132 -7.46 -10.90 -1.80
N TYR A 133 -8.11 -9.74 -1.62
CA TYR A 133 -9.01 -9.50 -0.50
C TYR A 133 -10.16 -10.51 -0.43
N ARG A 134 -10.80 -10.82 -1.57
CA ARG A 134 -11.93 -11.76 -1.62
C ARG A 134 -11.52 -13.20 -1.37
N GLU A 135 -10.40 -13.62 -1.96
CA GLU A 135 -9.80 -14.94 -1.74
C GLU A 135 -9.45 -15.16 -0.26
N LEU A 136 -8.81 -14.18 0.38
CA LEU A 136 -8.41 -14.26 1.78
C LEU A 136 -9.59 -14.15 2.76
N SER A 137 -10.65 -13.41 2.38
CA SER A 137 -11.87 -13.29 3.18
C SER A 137 -12.83 -14.48 3.00
N GLY A 138 -12.57 -15.38 2.05
CA GLY A 138 -13.43 -16.53 1.76
C GLY A 138 -14.79 -16.14 1.16
N ILE A 139 -14.85 -15.02 0.45
CA ILE A 139 -16.08 -14.49 -0.18
C ILE A 139 -16.19 -14.96 -1.65
N GLU A 140 -15.15 -15.64 -2.16
CA GLU A 140 -15.09 -16.26 -3.49
C GLU A 140 -15.12 -17.79 -3.43
#